data_AF-A0A0H3FML3-F1
#
_entry.id   AF-A0A0H3FML3-F1
#
_cell.length_a   1.000
_cell.length_b   1.000
_cell.length_c   1.000
_cell.angle_alpha   90.00
_cell.angle_beta   90.00
_cell.angle_gamma   90.00
#
_symmetry.space_group_name_H-M   'P 1'
#
loop_
_entity.id
_entity.type
_entity.pdbx_description
1 polymer ?
#
loop_
_entity_poly.entity_id
_entity_poly.type
_entity_poly.pdbx_seq_one_letter_code
_entity_poly.pdbx_strand_id
1 'polypeptide(L)' 'MKRAFLWLIQSFFYLIPAVLIVAGIYIFVRFIPNYAAILSALWIVIVSIVYIKYNKWY' A
#
# COMPACT_ATOMS: atom_id res chain seq x y z
N MET A 1 -22.94 -17.30 -4.44
CA MET A 1 -22.76 -16.18 -3.48
C MET A 1 -21.39 -16.15 -2.81
N LYS A 2 -20.86 -17.27 -2.27
CA LYS A 2 -19.50 -17.32 -1.66
C LYS A 2 -18.37 -16.79 -2.55
N ARG A 3 -18.40 -17.10 -3.86
CA ARG A 3 -17.36 -16.69 -4.81
C ARG A 3 -17.33 -15.17 -5.07
N ALA A 4 -18.49 -14.51 -5.10
CA ALA A 4 -18.59 -13.06 -5.28
C ALA A 4 -18.06 -12.31 -4.05
N PHE A 5 -18.35 -12.81 -2.85
CA PHE A 5 -17.79 -12.28 -1.60
C PHE A 5 -16.27 -12.42 -1.54
N LEU A 6 -15.73 -13.59 -1.92
CA LEU A 6 -14.28 -13.80 -2.01
C LEU A 6 -13.64 -12.86 -3.03
N TRP A 7 -14.27 -12.67 -4.18
CA TRP A 7 -13.78 -11.77 -5.23
C TRP A 7 -13.79 -10.30 -4.78
N LEU A 8 -14.83 -9.89 -4.05
CA LEU A 8 -14.94 -8.55 -3.47
C LEU A 8 -13.83 -8.30 -2.43
N ILE A 9 -13.65 -9.23 -1.48
CA ILE A 9 -12.61 -9.18 -0.45
C ILE A 9 -11.22 -9.18 -1.09
N GLN A 10 -11.00 -10.00 -2.11
CA GLN A 10 -9.73 -10.04 -2.85
C GLN A 10 -9.47 -8.73 -3.60
N SER A 11 -10.51 -8.07 -4.12
CA SER A 11 -10.40 -6.73 -4.72
C SER A 11 -9.98 -5.67 -3.69
N PHE A 12 -10.50 -5.75 -2.46
CA PHE A 12 -10.08 -4.88 -1.35
C PHE A 12 -8.63 -5.12 -0.90
N PHE A 13 -8.09 -6.33 -1.04
CA PHE A 13 -6.67 -6.58 -0.74
C PHE A 13 -5.72 -5.75 -1.61
N TYR A 14 -6.10 -5.42 -2.84
CA TYR A 14 -5.33 -4.51 -3.70
C TYR A 14 -5.44 -3.04 -3.28
N LEU A 15 -6.47 -2.67 -2.51
CA LEU A 15 -6.66 -1.32 -1.98
C LEU A 15 -5.83 -1.07 -0.71
N ILE A 16 -5.52 -2.12 0.06
CA ILE A 16 -4.68 -2.04 1.26
C ILE A 16 -3.31 -1.38 0.99
N PRO A 17 -2.50 -1.84 0.01
CA PRO A 17 -1.22 -1.19 -0.29
C PRO A 17 -1.40 0.25 -0.79
N ALA A 18 -2.46 0.54 -1.54
CA ALA A 18 -2.74 1.90 -2.02
C ALA A 18 -3.04 2.86 -0.86
N VAL A 19 -3.86 2.44 0.11
CA VAL A 19 -4.16 3.25 1.31
C VAL A 19 -2.90 3.46 2.16
N LEU A 20 -2.07 2.43 2.32
CA LEU A 20 -0.79 2.52 3.05
C LEU A 20 0.21 3.48 2.38
N ILE A 21 0.25 3.49 1.05
CA ILE A 21 1.09 4.42 0.28
C ILE A 21 0.61 5.85 0.51
N VAL A 22 -0.69 6.12 0.35
CA VAL A 22 -1.26 7.47 0.51
C VAL A 22 -1.06 7.98 1.94
N ALA A 23 -1.29 7.13 2.95
CA ALA A 23 -1.06 7.48 4.35
C ALA A 23 0.40 7.84 4.62
N GLY A 24 1.36 7.05 4.13
CA GLY A 24 2.78 7.34 4.29
C GLY A 24 3.20 8.64 3.60
N ILE A 25 2.76 8.85 2.36
CA ILE A 25 3.04 10.10 1.62
C ILE A 25 2.50 11.31 2.39
N TYR A 26 1.26 11.24 2.86
CA TYR A 26 0.67 12.33 3.65
C TYR A 26 1.50 12.66 4.89
N ILE A 27 1.97 11.64 5.62
CA ILE A 27 2.84 11.81 6.78
C ILE A 27 4.16 12.48 6.38
N PHE A 28 4.83 12.03 5.32
CA PHE A 28 6.10 12.63 4.93
C PHE A 28 5.96 14.08 4.47
N VAL A 29 4.91 14.38 3.69
CA VAL A 29 4.63 15.76 3.26
C VAL A 29 4.30 16.66 4.46
N ARG A 30 3.52 16.16 5.43
CA ARG A 30 3.10 16.93 6.60
C ARG A 30 4.24 17.20 7.59
N PHE A 31 5.11 16.22 7.82
CA PHE A 31 6.07 16.25 8.94
C PHE A 31 7.53 16.38 8.49
N ILE A 32 7.89 15.96 7.26
CA ILE A 32 9.27 15.98 6.75
C ILE A 32 9.28 16.46 5.28
N PRO A 33 8.75 17.67 4.99
CA PRO A 33 8.53 18.13 3.62
C PRO A 33 9.81 18.18 2.76
N ASN A 34 10.95 18.51 3.37
CA ASN A 34 12.25 18.62 2.68
C ASN A 34 12.75 17.30 2.09
N TYR A 35 12.34 16.16 2.66
CA TYR A 35 12.72 14.82 2.20
C TYR A 35 11.53 14.02 1.69
N ALA A 36 10.33 14.62 1.64
CA ALA A 36 9.08 13.92 1.37
C ALA A 36 9.13 13.15 0.05
N ALA A 37 9.66 13.75 -1.03
CA ALA A 37 9.76 13.08 -2.32
C ALA A 37 10.58 11.78 -2.27
N ILE A 38 11.76 11.81 -1.64
CA ILE A 38 12.66 10.65 -1.53
C ILE A 38 12.08 9.60 -0.58
N LEU A 39 11.50 10.02 0.55
CA LEU A 39 10.88 9.12 1.52
C LEU A 39 9.64 8.45 0.95
N SER A 40 8.81 9.18 0.20
CA SER A 40 7.66 8.64 -0.52
C SER A 40 8.07 7.60 -1.57
N ALA A 41 9.13 7.86 -2.34
CA ALA A 41 9.64 6.89 -3.32
C ALA A 41 10.11 5.60 -2.63
N LEU A 42 10.90 5.72 -1.56
CA LEU A 42 11.34 4.56 -0.77
C LEU A 42 10.16 3.82 -0.14
N TRP A 43 9.17 4.56 0.36
CA TRP A 43 7.98 3.98 1.00
C TRP A 43 7.15 3.15 0.02
N ILE A 44 6.94 3.64 -1.20
CA ILE A 44 6.24 2.88 -2.25
C ILE A 44 6.97 1.56 -2.52
N VAL A 45 8.30 1.57 -2.62
CA VAL A 45 9.11 0.36 -2.81
C VAL A 45 8.93 -0.61 -1.63
N ILE A 46 9.03 -0.12 -0.39
CA ILE A 46 8.86 -0.94 0.82
C ILE A 46 7.47 -1.57 0.86
N VAL A 47 6.40 -0.77 0.70
CA VAL A 47 5.02 -1.27 0.71
C VAL A 47 4.81 -2.28 -0.40
N SER A 48 5.40 -2.07 -1.59
CA SER A 48 5.30 -3.03 -2.70
C SER A 48 6.01 -4.35 -2.38
N ILE A 49 7.21 -4.33 -1.81
CA ILE A 49 7.95 -5.54 -1.41
C ILE A 49 7.20 -6.29 -0.32
N VAL A 50 6.71 -5.58 0.70
CA VAL A 50 5.91 -6.15 1.78
C VAL A 50 4.65 -6.78 1.20
N TYR A 51 3.91 -6.05 0.37
CA TYR A 51 2.71 -6.56 -0.28
C TYR A 51 3.01 -7.84 -1.06
N ILE A 52 4.02 -7.85 -1.94
CA ILE A 52 4.38 -9.04 -2.72
C ILE A 52 4.81 -10.21 -1.81
N LYS A 53 5.58 -9.94 -0.75
CA LYS A 53 6.06 -10.97 0.18
C LYS A 53 4.92 -11.65 0.94
N TYR A 54 3.94 -10.88 1.41
CA TYR A 54 2.81 -11.40 2.18
C TYR A 54 1.63 -11.85 1.31
N ASN A 55 1.49 -11.29 0.12
CA ASN A 55 0.48 -11.67 -0.87
C ASN A 55 0.89 -12.91 -1.70
N LYS A 56 1.90 -13.69 -1.27
CA LYS A 56 2.29 -15.01 -1.83
C LYS A 56 1.22 -16.10 -1.62
N TRP A 57 -0.05 -15.73 -1.58
CA TRP A 57 -1.20 -16.63 -1.54
C TRP A 57 -1.89 -16.65 -2.90
N TYR A 58 -1.11 -16.95 -3.94
CA TYR A 58 -1.61 -17.56 -5.16
C TYR A 58 -1.18 -19.02 -5.16
#